data_AF-A0A7V9KEM6-F1
#
_entry.id   AF-A0A7V9KEM6-F1
#
_cell.length_a   1.000
_cell.length_b   1.000
_cell.length_c   1.000
_cell.angle_alpha   90.00
_cell.angle_beta   90.00
_cell.angle_gamma   90.00
#
_symmetry.space_group_name_H-M   'P 1'
#
loop_
_entity.id
_entity.type
_entity.pdbx_description
1 polymer ?
#
loop_
_entity_poly.entity_id
_entity_poly.type
_entity_poly.pdbx_seq_one_letter_code
_entity_poly.pdbx_strand_id
1 'polypeptide(L)'
;MTVSPGRYGARIDGDFVVFLIGMRINRPLKLHRWVPVFVAMPKMIRELEQRPDSGFLGATQGLMTVGPTLMQYWRSFEHLERYARDPGSSHFPAWKAFNQQVRSSGDVGIWHETYRVRNGEYESVYGNMPRIGLAIAGTHMPLGSTSTAARRLGTRPDDQAPVQAY
;
A
#
# COMPACT_ATOMS: atom_id res chain seq x y z
N MET A 1 18.45 -2.45 0.92
CA MET A 1 17.56 -3.54 0.47
C MET A 1 18.27 -4.28 -0.64
N THR A 2 18.22 -5.61 -0.65
CA THR A 2 18.85 -6.41 -1.71
C THR A 2 18.08 -6.26 -3.01
N VAL A 3 18.77 -5.94 -4.10
CA VAL A 3 18.19 -5.86 -5.45
C VAL A 3 18.04 -7.27 -6.01
N SER A 4 16.91 -7.55 -6.68
CA SER A 4 16.73 -8.76 -7.48
C SER A 4 17.02 -8.43 -8.95
N PRO A 5 18.16 -8.89 -9.52
CA PRO A 5 18.47 -8.66 -10.94
C PRO A 5 17.53 -9.45 -11.84
N GLY A 6 17.10 -8.84 -12.95
CA GLY A 6 16.16 -9.41 -13.90
C GLY A 6 14.72 -8.94 -13.68
N ARG A 7 13.77 -9.68 -14.26
CA ARG A 7 12.36 -9.29 -14.33
C ARG A 7 11.49 -10.21 -13.48
N TYR A 8 10.70 -9.60 -12.60
CA TYR A 8 9.86 -10.28 -11.64
C TYR A 8 8.45 -9.70 -11.65
N GLY A 9 7.51 -10.44 -11.09
CA GLY A 9 6.16 -9.99 -10.79
C GLY A 9 5.77 -10.44 -9.38
N ALA A 10 4.57 -10.07 -8.97
CA ALA A 10 3.95 -10.53 -7.74
C ALA A 10 2.73 -11.40 -8.06
N ARG A 11 2.55 -12.47 -7.27
CA ARG A 11 1.33 -13.27 -7.25
C ARG A 11 0.75 -13.26 -5.83
N ILE A 12 -0.53 -12.93 -5.75
CA ILE A 12 -1.36 -13.06 -4.56
C ILE A 12 -2.58 -13.91 -4.92
N ASP A 13 -2.86 -14.90 -4.08
CA ASP A 13 -4.03 -15.77 -4.27
C ASP A 13 -5.27 -15.08 -3.70
N GLY A 14 -6.36 -15.11 -4.46
CA GLY A 14 -7.66 -14.57 -4.05
C GLY A 14 -7.77 -13.04 -4.06
N ASP A 15 -8.98 -12.55 -3.78
CA ASP A 15 -9.32 -11.13 -3.76
C ASP A 15 -8.61 -10.37 -2.64
N PHE A 16 -8.11 -9.17 -2.89
CA PHE A 16 -7.43 -8.35 -1.89
C PHE A 16 -7.84 -6.88 -2.01
N VAL A 17 -7.36 -6.06 -1.08
CA VAL A 17 -7.55 -4.61 -1.08
C VAL A 17 -6.21 -3.90 -1.16
N VAL A 18 -6.13 -2.88 -2.02
CA VAL A 18 -5.08 -1.87 -2.00
C VAL A 18 -5.63 -0.64 -1.30
N PHE A 19 -4.97 -0.21 -0.24
CA PHE A 19 -5.33 0.97 0.51
C PHE A 19 -4.19 1.99 0.45
N LEU A 20 -4.42 3.08 -0.25
CA LEU A 20 -3.49 4.21 -0.30
C LEU A 20 -3.89 5.20 0.78
N ILE A 21 -2.92 5.68 1.55
CA ILE A 21 -3.16 6.72 2.55
C ILE A 21 -1.95 7.64 2.64
N GLY A 22 -2.19 8.93 2.81
CA GLY A 22 -1.12 9.90 2.95
C GLY A 22 -1.53 11.12 3.74
N MET A 23 -0.54 11.94 4.03
CA MET A 23 -0.72 13.23 4.68
C MET A 23 -0.07 14.35 3.86
N ARG A 24 -0.64 15.55 3.95
CA ARG A 24 -0.09 16.77 3.40
C ARG A 24 0.11 17.79 4.51
N ILE A 25 1.30 18.37 4.57
CA ILE A 25 1.61 19.44 5.51
C ILE A 25 1.25 20.79 4.86
N ASN A 26 0.21 21.46 5.37
CA ASN A 26 -0.25 22.73 4.79
C ASN A 26 0.42 23.93 5.48
N ARG A 27 0.80 23.78 6.76
CA ARG A 27 1.49 24.82 7.55
C ARG A 27 2.75 24.22 8.21
N PRO A 28 3.92 24.21 7.51
CA PRO A 28 5.10 23.47 7.96
C PRO A 28 5.67 23.96 9.30
N LEU A 29 5.57 25.26 9.59
CA LEU A 29 6.06 25.84 10.85
C LEU A 29 5.27 25.39 12.10
N LYS A 30 4.07 24.82 11.92
CA LYS A 30 3.25 24.29 13.03
C LYS A 30 3.61 22.84 13.32
N LEU A 31 4.86 22.60 13.72
CA LEU A 31 5.39 21.25 14.02
C LEU A 31 4.48 20.46 14.98
N HIS A 32 4.00 21.12 16.03
CA HIS A 32 3.10 20.53 17.04
C HIS A 32 1.76 20.03 16.47
N ARG A 33 1.36 20.43 15.25
CA ARG A 33 0.13 19.95 14.59
C ARG A 33 0.38 18.73 13.71
N TRP A 34 1.48 18.70 12.96
CA TRP A 34 1.70 17.65 11.96
C TRP A 34 2.62 16.52 12.41
N VAL A 35 3.55 16.77 13.36
CA VAL A 35 4.45 15.72 13.86
C VAL A 35 3.68 14.55 14.50
N PRO A 36 2.65 14.76 15.34
CA PRO A 36 1.86 13.65 15.89
C PRO A 36 1.18 12.79 14.81
N VAL A 37 0.70 13.41 13.73
CA VAL A 37 0.07 12.72 12.61
C VAL A 37 1.10 11.88 11.85
N PHE A 38 2.28 12.45 11.60
CA PHE A 38 3.37 11.79 10.89
C PHE A 38 3.87 10.52 11.61
N VAL A 39 3.98 10.58 12.95
CA VAL A 39 4.46 9.42 13.73
C VAL A 39 3.38 8.37 14.03
N ALA A 40 2.10 8.69 13.84
CA ALA A 40 1.00 7.77 14.14
C ALA A 40 0.96 6.55 13.19
N MET A 41 1.15 6.78 11.88
CA MET A 41 1.07 5.70 10.89
C MET A 41 2.14 4.61 11.07
N PRO A 42 3.44 4.93 11.26
CA PRO A 42 4.45 3.91 11.56
C PRO A 42 4.12 3.03 12.77
N LYS A 43 3.47 3.59 13.80
CA LYS A 43 3.01 2.82 14.97
C LYS A 43 1.92 1.82 14.60
N MET A 44 0.94 2.24 13.80
CA MET A 44 -0.14 1.37 13.32
C MET A 44 0.40 0.22 12.47
N ILE A 45 1.35 0.50 11.56
CA ILE A 45 1.95 -0.55 10.73
C ILE A 45 2.68 -1.59 11.59
N ARG A 46 3.47 -1.17 12.58
CA ARG A 46 4.14 -2.11 13.51
C ARG A 46 3.15 -2.97 14.30
N GLU A 47 2.04 -2.38 14.76
CA GLU A 47 0.98 -3.12 15.44
C GLU A 47 0.35 -4.17 14.51
N LEU A 48 0.09 -3.82 13.26
CA LEU A 48 -0.47 -4.73 12.26
C LEU A 48 0.49 -5.87 11.88
N GLU A 49 1.77 -5.56 11.71
CA GLU A 49 2.82 -6.56 11.46
C GLU A 49 2.95 -7.59 12.59
N GLN A 50 2.55 -7.23 13.81
CA GLN A 50 2.55 -8.11 14.99
C GLN A 50 1.24 -8.89 15.17
N ARG A 51 0.23 -8.66 14.32
CA ARG A 51 -1.10 -9.32 14.39
C ARG A 51 -1.40 -10.07 13.09
N PRO A 52 -0.95 -11.33 12.94
CA PRO A 52 -1.15 -12.13 11.72
C PRO A 52 -2.62 -12.32 11.33
N ASP A 53 -3.52 -12.29 12.30
CA ASP A 53 -4.97 -12.43 12.15
C ASP A 53 -5.69 -11.12 11.77
N SER A 54 -4.96 -10.00 11.69
CA SER A 54 -5.52 -8.70 11.30
C SER A 54 -6.00 -8.67 9.85
N GLY A 55 -5.42 -9.51 8.99
CA GLY A 55 -5.60 -9.48 7.54
C GLY A 55 -4.75 -8.44 6.83
N PHE A 56 -3.84 -7.77 7.54
CA PHE A 56 -2.82 -6.93 6.91
C PHE A 56 -1.78 -7.81 6.21
N LEU A 57 -1.50 -7.50 4.94
CA LEU A 57 -0.58 -8.27 4.11
C LEU A 57 0.78 -7.58 3.94
N GLY A 58 0.84 -6.28 4.22
CA GLY A 58 2.07 -5.51 4.14
C GLY A 58 1.83 -4.08 3.66
N ALA A 59 2.86 -3.25 3.79
CA ALA A 59 2.84 -1.88 3.28
C ALA A 59 4.17 -1.49 2.66
N THR A 60 4.10 -0.52 1.75
CA THR A 60 5.24 0.19 1.19
C THR A 60 5.12 1.66 1.53
N GLN A 61 6.20 2.24 2.02
CA GLN A 61 6.30 3.68 2.26
C GLN A 61 6.86 4.38 1.02
N GLY A 62 6.36 5.57 0.73
CA GLY A 62 6.82 6.39 -0.39
C GLY A 62 6.52 7.87 -0.18
N LEU A 63 6.84 8.65 -1.21
CA LEU A 63 6.54 10.08 -1.29
C LEU A 63 5.77 10.34 -2.57
N MET A 64 4.63 11.00 -2.46
CA MET A 64 3.96 11.66 -3.58
C MET A 64 4.27 13.15 -3.52
N THR A 65 3.96 13.89 -4.59
CA THR A 65 4.16 15.35 -4.65
C THR A 65 3.50 16.09 -3.47
N VAL A 66 2.43 15.52 -2.92
CA VAL A 66 1.69 16.09 -1.78
C VAL A 66 2.26 15.71 -0.41
N GLY A 67 3.19 14.75 -0.32
CA GLY A 67 3.81 14.34 0.93
C GLY A 67 3.98 12.83 1.11
N PRO A 68 4.29 12.38 2.34
CA PRO A 68 4.48 10.96 2.65
C PRO A 68 3.20 10.17 2.43
N THR A 69 3.38 8.99 1.84
CA THR A 69 2.31 8.11 1.40
C THR A 69 2.63 6.67 1.78
N LEU A 70 1.59 5.91 2.14
CA LEU A 70 1.63 4.48 2.39
C LEU A 70 0.71 3.78 1.41
N MET A 71 1.24 2.78 0.74
CA MET A 71 0.47 1.80 -0.02
C MET A 71 0.39 0.52 0.81
N GLN A 72 -0.80 0.20 1.28
CA GLN A 72 -1.07 -0.96 2.12
C GLN A 72 -1.83 -2.02 1.32
N TYR A 73 -1.61 -3.28 1.68
CA TYR A 73 -2.31 -4.43 1.13
C TYR A 73 -3.05 -5.16 2.24
N TRP A 74 -4.29 -5.50 1.99
CA TRP A 74 -5.19 -6.12 2.96
C TRP A 74 -5.88 -7.33 2.34
N ARG A 75 -6.14 -8.35 3.15
CA ARG A 75 -6.77 -9.58 2.68
C ARG A 75 -8.17 -9.32 2.16
N SER A 76 -8.92 -8.44 2.80
CA SER A 76 -10.25 -8.01 2.34
C SER A 76 -10.60 -6.65 2.92
N PHE A 77 -11.70 -6.05 2.43
CA PHE A 77 -12.18 -4.78 2.96
C PHE A 77 -12.67 -4.92 4.41
N GLU A 78 -13.28 -6.05 4.74
CA GLU A 78 -13.80 -6.36 6.08
C GLU A 78 -12.66 -6.39 7.12
N HIS A 79 -11.48 -6.91 6.75
CA HIS A 79 -10.30 -6.88 7.60
C HIS A 79 -9.82 -5.45 7.85
N LEU A 80 -9.71 -4.64 6.79
CA LEU A 80 -9.34 -3.23 6.87
C LEU A 80 -10.34 -2.43 7.72
N GLU A 81 -11.63 -2.57 7.47
CA GLU A 81 -12.68 -1.86 8.20
C GLU A 81 -12.71 -2.27 9.68
N ARG A 82 -12.60 -3.57 9.97
CA ARG A 82 -12.52 -4.08 11.35
C ARG A 82 -11.39 -3.40 12.12
N TYR A 83 -10.19 -3.32 11.52
CA TYR A 83 -9.06 -2.63 12.14
C TYR A 83 -9.35 -1.13 12.33
N ALA A 84 -9.88 -0.47 11.31
CA ALA A 84 -10.15 0.96 11.35
C ALA A 84 -11.17 1.34 12.45
N ARG A 85 -12.10 0.44 12.78
CA ARG A 85 -13.17 0.65 13.75
C ARG A 85 -12.90 0.08 15.14
N ASP A 86 -11.85 -0.72 15.30
CA ASP A 86 -11.53 -1.37 16.59
C ASP A 86 -11.03 -0.34 17.63
N PRO A 87 -11.77 -0.10 18.73
CA PRO A 87 -11.36 0.81 19.79
C PRO A 87 -10.08 0.37 20.51
N GLY A 88 -9.75 -0.93 20.47
CA GLY A 88 -8.55 -1.52 21.07
C GLY A 88 -7.31 -1.48 20.18
N SER A 89 -7.44 -0.99 18.94
CA SER A 89 -6.34 -0.84 17.99
C SER A 89 -5.83 0.60 17.92
N SER A 90 -4.59 0.80 17.45
CA SER A 90 -3.94 2.11 17.42
C SER A 90 -4.60 3.13 16.48
N HIS A 91 -5.39 2.69 15.50
CA HIS A 91 -6.06 3.57 14.54
C HIS A 91 -7.09 4.49 15.21
N PHE A 92 -8.03 3.93 15.97
CA PHE A 92 -9.14 4.69 16.56
C PHE A 92 -8.70 5.87 17.47
N PRO A 93 -7.78 5.70 18.45
CA PRO A 93 -7.33 6.81 19.29
C PRO A 93 -6.54 7.86 18.50
N ALA A 94 -5.75 7.46 17.50
CA ALA A 94 -5.06 8.41 16.63
C ALA A 94 -6.06 9.24 15.78
N TRP A 95 -7.10 8.59 15.27
CA TRP A 95 -8.17 9.26 14.52
C TRP A 95 -8.93 10.25 15.41
N LYS A 96 -9.23 9.88 16.65
CA LYS A 96 -9.85 10.78 17.64
C LYS A 96 -8.95 12.00 17.91
N ALA A 97 -7.67 11.79 18.17
CA ALA A 97 -6.70 12.86 18.42
C ALA A 97 -6.56 13.81 17.22
N PHE A 98 -6.48 13.26 16.00
CA PHE A 98 -6.46 14.05 14.76
C PHE A 98 -7.71 14.93 14.64
N ASN A 99 -8.90 14.37 14.86
CA ASN A 99 -10.16 15.11 14.78
C ASN A 99 -10.23 16.25 15.80
N GLN A 100 -9.70 16.05 17.00
CA GLN A 100 -9.68 17.09 18.04
C GLN A 100 -8.69 18.22 17.72
N GLN A 101 -7.56 17.90 17.09
CA GLN A 101 -6.45 18.84 16.93
C GLN A 101 -6.42 19.57 15.58
N VAL A 102 -6.93 18.96 14.51
CA VAL A 102 -6.67 19.44 13.13
C VAL A 102 -7.95 19.69 12.33
N ARG A 103 -9.07 19.06 12.69
CA ARG A 103 -10.30 19.04 11.88
C ARG A 103 -10.77 20.40 11.37
N SER A 104 -10.63 21.45 12.18
CA SER A 104 -11.09 22.81 11.83
C SER A 104 -9.97 23.77 11.39
N SER A 105 -8.69 23.40 11.49
CA SER A 105 -7.60 24.35 11.26
C SER A 105 -7.05 24.34 9.83
N GLY A 106 -7.18 23.21 9.12
CA GLY A 106 -6.59 23.03 7.80
C GLY A 106 -5.05 23.00 7.82
N ASP A 107 -4.42 22.86 8.98
CA ASP A 107 -2.94 22.87 9.10
C ASP A 107 -2.29 21.61 8.51
N VAL A 108 -3.03 20.49 8.51
CA VAL A 108 -2.61 19.19 7.98
C VAL A 108 -3.78 18.57 7.23
N GLY A 109 -3.53 18.08 6.02
CA GLY A 109 -4.48 17.27 5.27
C GLY A 109 -4.15 15.78 5.42
N ILE A 110 -5.17 14.95 5.32
CA ILE A 110 -5.03 13.51 5.09
C ILE A 110 -5.87 13.14 3.88
N TRP A 111 -5.50 12.05 3.22
CA TRP A 111 -6.27 11.49 2.11
C TRP A 111 -6.10 9.98 2.13
N HIS A 112 -7.08 9.26 1.61
CA HIS A 112 -6.97 7.83 1.38
C HIS A 112 -7.83 7.38 0.22
N GLU A 113 -7.43 6.28 -0.41
CA GLU A 113 -8.14 5.61 -1.50
C GLU A 113 -8.18 4.11 -1.21
N THR A 114 -9.30 3.46 -1.52
CA THR A 114 -9.49 2.03 -1.26
C THR A 114 -9.94 1.35 -2.54
N TYR A 115 -9.15 0.37 -2.99
CA TYR A 115 -9.41 -0.40 -4.20
C TYR A 115 -9.60 -1.86 -3.83
N ARG A 116 -10.74 -2.43 -4.22
CA ARG A 116 -10.99 -3.87 -4.14
C ARG A 116 -10.51 -4.50 -5.44
N VAL A 117 -9.59 -5.44 -5.35
CA VAL A 117 -8.99 -6.13 -6.49
C VAL A 117 -9.44 -7.58 -6.47
N ARG A 118 -10.14 -8.00 -7.51
CA ARG A 118 -10.55 -9.41 -7.67
C ARG A 118 -9.36 -10.28 -8.06
N ASN A 119 -9.42 -11.55 -7.71
CA ASN A 119 -8.42 -12.53 -8.08
C ASN A 119 -8.17 -12.51 -9.61
N GLY A 120 -6.89 -12.36 -10.00
CA GLY A 120 -6.48 -12.27 -11.41
C GLY A 120 -6.69 -10.92 -12.09
N GLU A 121 -7.38 -9.95 -11.46
CA GLU A 121 -7.60 -8.61 -12.04
C GLU A 121 -6.50 -7.61 -11.65
N TYR A 122 -5.24 -8.03 -11.78
CA TYR A 122 -4.07 -7.20 -11.53
C TYR A 122 -2.86 -7.73 -12.29
N GLU A 123 -1.87 -6.86 -12.51
CA GLU A 123 -0.56 -7.28 -12.97
C GLU A 123 0.51 -6.41 -12.33
N SER A 124 1.74 -6.92 -12.31
CA SER A 124 2.88 -6.21 -11.73
C SER A 124 4.17 -6.64 -12.42
N VAL A 125 5.11 -5.71 -12.52
CA VAL A 125 6.47 -5.95 -13.00
C VAL A 125 7.44 -5.19 -12.12
N TYR A 126 8.52 -5.88 -11.73
CA TYR A 126 9.65 -5.35 -11.01
C TYR A 126 10.91 -5.73 -11.77
N GLY A 127 11.73 -4.74 -12.10
CA GLY A 127 12.85 -4.93 -13.00
C GLY A 127 14.11 -4.34 -12.42
N ASN A 128 15.08 -5.19 -12.07
CA ASN A 128 16.31 -4.78 -11.37
C ASN A 128 16.03 -3.95 -10.10
N MET A 129 14.99 -4.35 -9.34
CA MET A 129 14.50 -3.63 -8.16
C MET A 129 14.53 -4.52 -6.91
N PRO A 130 14.62 -3.95 -5.70
CA PRO A 130 14.26 -4.68 -4.49
C PRO A 130 12.76 -5.02 -4.47
N ARG A 131 12.36 -5.98 -3.61
CA ARG A 131 10.93 -6.27 -3.37
C ARG A 131 10.22 -5.01 -2.86
N ILE A 132 9.14 -4.64 -3.53
CA ILE A 132 8.33 -3.47 -3.21
C ILE A 132 6.86 -3.69 -3.62
N GLY A 133 5.93 -2.96 -3.01
CA GLY A 133 4.52 -2.99 -3.36
C GLY A 133 3.92 -4.38 -3.20
N LEU A 134 3.19 -4.86 -4.22
CA LEU A 134 2.50 -6.14 -4.17
C LEU A 134 3.46 -7.32 -3.96
N ALA A 135 4.73 -7.20 -4.38
CA ALA A 135 5.74 -8.23 -4.14
C ALA A 135 6.11 -8.38 -2.66
N ILE A 136 5.77 -7.43 -1.78
CA ILE A 136 5.90 -7.58 -0.32
C ILE A 136 4.71 -8.39 0.22
N ALA A 137 3.51 -8.08 -0.25
CA ALA A 137 2.25 -8.69 0.20
C ALA A 137 1.99 -10.09 -0.37
N GLY A 138 2.60 -10.41 -1.50
CA GLY A 138 2.47 -11.71 -2.18
C GLY A 138 3.82 -12.36 -2.47
N THR A 139 3.78 -13.37 -3.34
CA THR A 139 4.96 -14.11 -3.79
C THR A 139 5.67 -13.32 -4.89
N HIS A 140 6.96 -13.04 -4.70
CA HIS A 140 7.83 -12.43 -5.71
C HIS A 140 8.40 -13.52 -6.63
N MET A 141 8.08 -13.49 -7.92
CA MET A 141 8.41 -14.59 -8.86
C MET A 141 8.99 -14.08 -10.18
N PRO A 142 9.92 -14.82 -10.80
CA PRO A 142 10.51 -14.40 -12.08
C PRO A 142 9.46 -14.37 -13.19
N LEU A 143 9.63 -13.45 -14.14
CA LEU A 143 8.83 -13.34 -15.36
C LEU A 143 9.68 -13.70 -16.57
N GLY A 144 9.11 -14.48 -17.49
CA GLY A 144 9.74 -14.77 -18.78
C GLY A 144 9.88 -13.52 -19.65
N SER A 145 10.88 -13.52 -20.54
CA SER A 145 11.19 -12.42 -21.47
C SER A 145 10.06 -12.10 -22.45
N THR A 146 9.16 -13.07 -22.70
CA THR A 146 7.97 -12.93 -23.57
C THR A 146 6.68 -12.61 -22.80
N SER A 147 6.76 -12.40 -21.47
CA SER A 147 5.59 -12.09 -20.65
C SER A 147 5.14 -10.63 -20.84
N THR A 148 3.90 -10.45 -21.26
CA THR A 148 3.27 -9.14 -21.47
C THR A 148 2.22 -8.83 -20.40
N ALA A 149 1.88 -7.55 -20.23
CA ALA A 149 0.84 -7.13 -19.29
C ALA A 149 -0.52 -7.73 -19.67
N ALA A 150 -0.88 -7.76 -20.96
CA ALA A 150 -2.16 -8.28 -21.42
C ALA A 150 -2.31 -9.79 -21.18
N ARG A 151 -1.22 -10.56 -21.31
CA ARG A 151 -1.20 -11.99 -20.91
C ARG A 151 -1.40 -12.17 -19.42
N ARG A 152 -0.70 -11.38 -18.59
CA ARG A 152 -0.82 -11.47 -17.12
C ARG A 152 -2.21 -11.06 -16.62
N LEU A 153 -2.83 -10.05 -17.22
CA LEU A 153 -4.20 -9.64 -16.94
C LEU A 153 -5.27 -10.54 -17.58
N GLY A 154 -4.88 -11.48 -18.44
CA GLY A 154 -5.82 -12.32 -19.20
C GLY A 154 -6.66 -11.57 -20.24
N THR A 155 -6.34 -10.31 -20.56
CA THR A 155 -7.11 -9.50 -21.53
C THR A 155 -6.79 -9.84 -22.98
N ARG A 156 -5.57 -10.35 -23.25
CA ARG A 156 -5.17 -10.86 -24.57
C ARG A 156 -4.18 -12.03 -24.38
N PRO A 157 -4.65 -13.29 -24.39
CA PRO A 157 -3.80 -14.47 -24.20
C PRO A 157 -2.71 -14.61 -25.27
N ASP A 158 -3.03 -14.26 -26.52
CA ASP A 158 -2.10 -14.40 -27.65
C ASP A 158 -1.13 -13.23 -27.80
N ASP A 159 -1.12 -12.28 -26.87
CA ASP A 159 -0.33 -11.05 -26.97
C ASP A 159 1.17 -11.31 -27.06
N GLN A 160 1.84 -10.75 -28.06
CA GLN A 160 3.28 -10.90 -28.22
C GLN A 160 4.01 -9.64 -27.74
N ALA A 161 5.12 -9.85 -27.03
CA ALA A 161 5.97 -8.73 -26.62
C ALA A 161 6.56 -8.06 -27.88
N PRO A 162 6.43 -6.73 -28.03
CA PRO A 162 6.94 -6.04 -29.22
C PRO A 162 8.48 -6.05 -29.29
N VAL A 163 9.13 -6.26 -28.15
CA VAL A 163 10.58 -6.43 -28.00
C VAL A 163 10.85 -7.48 -26.93
N GLN A 164 11.99 -8.18 -27.02
CA GLN A 164 12.44 -9.03 -25.92
C GLN A 164 12.77 -8.15 -24.71
N ALA A 165 12.16 -8.47 -23.56
CA ALA A 165 12.56 -7.86 -22.31
C ALA A 165 13.96 -8.35 -21.89
N TYR A 166 14.70 -7.50 -21.20
CA TYR A 166 16.00 -7.82 -20.60
C TYR A 166 15.92 -8.89 -19.51
#